data_AF-A0A9P5QBJ7-F1
#
_entry.id   AF-A0A9P5QBJ7-F1
#
_cell.length_a   1.000
_cell.length_b   1.000
_cell.length_c   1.000
_cell.angle_alpha   90.00
_cell.angle_beta   90.00
_cell.angle_gamma   90.00
#
_symmetry.space_group_name_H-M   'P 1'
#
loop_
_entity.id
_entity.type
_entity.pdbx_description
1 polymer ?
#
loop_
_entity_poly.entity_id
_entity_poly.type
_entity_poly.pdbx_seq_one_letter_code
_entity_poly.pdbx_strand_id
1 'polypeptide(L)'
;MGTMSFIAASDMTMSSVNSFRLTLTLHPEVQAKAQAEIDRVIGRARLPTFEDRQLLPYVEAIYQEIMRLHPPVPFGLNHVSPEDDFYEGYHIPKGCVIAANIW
;
A
#
# COMPACT_ATOMS: atom_id res chain seq x y z
N MET A 1 24.14 0.25 3.57
CA MET A 1 22.76 0.77 3.57
C MET A 1 22.05 0.59 2.23
N GLY A 2 22.66 0.91 1.07
CA GLY A 2 21.98 0.81 -0.24
C GLY A 2 21.35 -0.55 -0.59
N THR A 3 21.99 -1.67 -0.27
CA THR A 3 21.46 -3.02 -0.55
C THR A 3 20.18 -3.33 0.23
N MET A 4 20.08 -2.92 1.49
CA MET A 4 18.89 -3.15 2.31
C MET A 4 17.69 -2.35 1.78
N SER A 5 17.91 -1.07 1.44
CA SER A 5 16.87 -0.22 0.84
C SER A 5 16.38 -0.76 -0.50
N PHE A 6 17.29 -1.28 -1.33
CA PHE A 6 16.93 -1.88 -2.62
C PHE A 6 16.05 -3.12 -2.46
N ILE A 7 16.42 -4.04 -1.57
CA ILE A 7 15.65 -5.27 -1.33
C ILE A 7 14.27 -4.93 -0.77
N ALA A 8 14.19 -4.08 0.25
CA ALA A 8 12.92 -3.68 0.86
C ALA A 8 11.96 -3.05 -0.16
N ALA A 9 12.44 -2.09 -0.96
CA ALA A 9 11.62 -1.44 -1.96
C ALA A 9 11.16 -2.41 -3.07
N SER A 10 12.03 -3.33 -3.49
CA SER A 10 11.69 -4.36 -4.48
C SER A 10 10.57 -5.26 -4.00
N ASP A 11 10.71 -5.83 -2.79
CA ASP A 11 9.73 -6.79 -2.25
C ASP A 11 8.37 -6.14 -1.99
N MET A 12 8.34 -4.95 -1.40
CA MET A 12 7.10 -4.22 -1.12
C MET A 12 6.36 -3.83 -2.41
N THR A 13 7.10 -3.35 -3.42
CA THR A 13 6.51 -2.99 -4.72
C THR A 13 5.96 -4.21 -5.44
N MET A 14 6.71 -5.33 -5.44
CA MET A 14 6.28 -6.55 -6.10
C MET A 14 5.02 -7.14 -5.44
N SER A 15 4.95 -7.15 -4.11
CA SER A 15 3.77 -7.57 -3.36
C SER A 15 2.55 -6.71 -3.68
N SER A 16 2.72 -5.39 -3.71
CA SER A 16 1.66 -4.43 -4.04
C SER A 16 1.13 -4.64 -5.47
N VAL A 17 2.03 -4.79 -6.44
CA VAL A 17 1.68 -5.00 -7.87
C VAL A 17 0.99 -6.34 -8.08
N ASN A 18 1.41 -7.40 -7.39
CA ASN A 18 0.73 -8.69 -7.47
C ASN A 18 -0.68 -8.63 -6.88
N SER A 19 -0.85 -7.95 -5.76
CA SER A 19 -2.17 -7.71 -5.14
C SER A 19 -3.08 -6.88 -6.05
N PHE A 20 -2.54 -5.84 -6.70
CA PHE A 20 -3.23 -5.07 -7.75
C PHE A 20 -3.71 -5.96 -8.89
N ARG A 21 -2.82 -6.78 -9.46
CA ARG A 21 -3.14 -7.69 -10.57
C ARG A 21 -4.22 -8.69 -10.19
N LEU A 22 -4.10 -9.32 -9.02
CA LEU A 22 -5.10 -10.26 -8.52
C LEU A 22 -6.46 -9.57 -8.37
N THR A 23 -6.48 -8.42 -7.69
CA THR A 23 -7.73 -7.68 -7.41
C THR A 23 -8.45 -7.28 -8.69
N LEU A 24 -7.73 -6.74 -9.68
CA LEU A 24 -8.34 -6.35 -10.97
C LEU A 24 -8.76 -7.54 -11.83
N THR A 25 -8.05 -8.67 -11.75
CA THR A 25 -8.46 -9.89 -12.44
C THR A 25 -9.78 -10.43 -11.88
N LEU A 26 -10.00 -10.27 -10.57
CA LEU A 26 -11.25 -10.66 -9.91
C LEU A 26 -12.39 -9.64 -10.12
N HIS A 27 -12.07 -8.38 -10.44
CA HIS A 27 -13.03 -7.28 -10.58
C HIS A 27 -12.82 -6.52 -11.92
N PRO A 28 -13.13 -7.15 -13.07
CA PRO A 28 -12.89 -6.57 -14.38
C PRO A 28 -13.64 -5.24 -14.63
N GLU A 29 -14.78 -5.03 -13.97
CA GLU A 29 -15.56 -3.79 -14.02
C GLU A 29 -14.81 -2.60 -13.38
N VAL A 30 -14.04 -2.85 -12.31
CA VAL A 30 -13.19 -1.84 -11.66
C VAL A 30 -12.07 -1.43 -12.62
N GLN A 31 -11.44 -2.41 -13.27
CA GLN A 31 -10.41 -2.17 -14.28
C GLN A 31 -10.96 -1.35 -15.47
N ALA A 32 -12.13 -1.72 -15.98
CA ALA A 32 -12.77 -1.01 -17.10
C ALA A 32 -13.09 0.46 -16.73
N LYS A 33 -13.57 0.70 -15.50
CA LYS A 33 -13.85 2.05 -15.01
C LYS A 33 -12.57 2.88 -14.81
N ALA A 34 -11.48 2.28 -14.32
CA ALA A 34 -10.18 2.93 -14.22
C ALA A 34 -9.65 3.34 -15.60
N GLN A 35 -9.74 2.45 -16.59
CA GLN A 35 -9.34 2.75 -17.96
C GLN A 35 -10.18 3.88 -18.55
N ALA A 36 -11.48 3.92 -18.29
CA ALA A 36 -12.35 5.00 -18.76
C ALA A 36 -11.99 6.37 -18.15
N GLU A 37 -11.56 6.41 -16.88
CA GLU A 37 -11.04 7.64 -16.27
C GLU A 37 -9.75 8.11 -16.97
N ILE A 38 -8.80 7.20 -17.18
CA ILE A 38 -7.53 7.49 -17.87
C ILE A 38 -7.79 7.99 -19.29
N ASP A 39 -8.64 7.29 -20.06
CA ASP A 39 -8.99 7.67 -21.43
C ASP A 39 -9.65 9.06 -21.49
N ARG A 40 -10.48 9.40 -20.50
CA ARG A 40 -11.16 10.72 -20.44
C ARG A 40 -10.21 11.85 -20.05
N VAL A 41 -9.34 11.63 -19.07
CA VAL A 41 -8.50 12.70 -18.48
C VAL A 41 -7.22 12.91 -19.28
N ILE A 42 -6.60 11.83 -19.76
CA ILE A 42 -5.29 11.85 -20.43
C ILE A 42 -5.45 11.72 -21.95
N GLY A 43 -6.46 10.97 -22.39
CA GLY A 43 -6.62 10.62 -23.80
C GLY A 43 -5.63 9.54 -24.26
N ARG A 44 -5.45 9.43 -25.58
CA ARG A 44 -4.63 8.37 -26.22
C ARG A 44 -3.37 8.87 -26.91
N ALA A 45 -3.09 10.18 -26.83
CA ALA A 45 -1.96 10.80 -27.51
C ALA A 45 -0.64 10.68 -26.73
N ARG A 46 -0.69 10.39 -25.42
CA ARG A 46 0.47 10.25 -24.55
C ARG A 46 0.21 9.25 -23.42
N LEU A 47 1.28 8.80 -22.77
CA LEU A 47 1.21 8.06 -21.53
C LEU A 47 1.00 9.00 -20.31
N PRO A 48 0.50 8.48 -19.18
CA PRO A 48 0.40 9.23 -17.93
C PRO A 48 1.78 9.65 -17.37
N THR A 49 1.83 10.77 -16.69
CA THR A 49 2.97 11.24 -15.89
C THR A 49 2.56 11.39 -14.42
N PHE A 50 3.53 11.67 -13.52
CA PHE A 50 3.22 11.90 -12.11
C PHE A 50 2.35 13.15 -11.86
N GLU A 51 2.39 14.13 -12.75
CA GLU A 51 1.60 15.36 -12.65
C GLU A 51 0.09 15.08 -12.81
N ASP A 52 -0.27 14.01 -13.53
CA ASP A 52 -1.66 13.63 -13.77
C ASP A 52 -2.33 13.00 -12.54
N ARG A 53 -1.57 12.57 -11.52
CA ARG A 53 -2.07 11.74 -10.41
C ARG A 53 -3.28 12.38 -9.70
N GLN A 54 -3.24 13.69 -9.46
CA GLN A 54 -4.33 14.40 -8.79
C GLN A 54 -5.62 14.47 -9.64
N LEU A 55 -5.51 14.27 -10.95
CA LEU A 55 -6.63 14.28 -11.90
C LEU A 55 -7.26 12.88 -12.09
N LEU A 56 -6.69 11.84 -11.46
CA LEU A 56 -7.14 10.44 -11.55
C LEU A 56 -7.64 9.91 -10.20
N PRO A 57 -8.70 10.49 -9.60
CA PRO A 57 -9.15 10.13 -8.27
C PRO A 57 -9.62 8.67 -8.17
N TYR A 58 -10.17 8.07 -9.24
CA TYR A 58 -10.59 6.68 -9.21
C TYR A 58 -9.40 5.71 -9.26
N VAL A 59 -8.37 6.02 -10.07
CA VAL A 59 -7.11 5.25 -10.04
C VAL A 59 -6.42 5.37 -8.67
N GLU A 60 -6.41 6.56 -8.07
CA GLU A 60 -5.89 6.74 -6.70
C GLU A 60 -6.70 5.91 -5.69
N ALA A 61 -8.02 5.91 -5.79
CA ALA A 61 -8.87 5.10 -4.92
C ALA A 61 -8.58 3.59 -5.04
N ILE A 62 -8.30 3.10 -6.24
CA ILE A 62 -7.88 1.69 -6.44
C ILE A 62 -6.56 1.41 -5.71
N TYR A 63 -5.56 2.31 -5.85
CA TYR A 63 -4.30 2.17 -5.12
C TYR A 63 -4.51 2.12 -3.60
N GLN A 64 -5.31 3.05 -3.05
CA GLN A 64 -5.63 3.08 -1.62
C GLN A 64 -6.35 1.80 -1.17
N GLU A 65 -7.30 1.32 -1.96
CA GLU A 65 -8.07 0.12 -1.62
C GLU A 65 -7.21 -1.15 -1.65
N ILE A 66 -6.23 -1.23 -2.55
CA ILE A 66 -5.26 -2.34 -2.56
C ILE A 66 -4.38 -2.30 -1.32
N MET A 67 -3.90 -1.11 -0.91
CA MET A 67 -3.11 -0.98 0.32
C MET A 67 -3.94 -1.30 1.57
N ARG A 68 -5.24 -0.98 1.56
CA ARG A 68 -6.18 -1.34 2.64
C ARG A 68 -6.43 -2.84 2.72
N LEU A 69 -6.63 -3.50 1.57
CA LEU A 69 -6.96 -4.92 1.51
C LEU A 69 -5.74 -5.83 1.64
N HIS A 70 -4.58 -5.40 1.12
CA HIS A 70 -3.37 -6.20 1.01
C HIS A 70 -2.13 -5.38 1.36
N PRO A 71 -1.99 -4.89 2.61
CA PRO A 71 -0.82 -4.13 3.03
C PRO A 71 0.46 -4.99 2.87
N PRO A 72 1.50 -4.50 2.17
CA PRO A 72 2.74 -5.27 1.96
C PRO A 72 3.49 -5.65 3.23
N VAL A 73 3.24 -4.92 4.33
CA VAL A 73 3.85 -5.13 5.64
C VAL A 73 2.73 -5.22 6.69
N PRO A 74 2.03 -6.36 6.80
CA PRO A 74 0.77 -6.48 7.57
C PRO A 74 0.96 -6.30 9.09
N PHE A 75 2.17 -6.49 9.62
CA PHE A 75 2.48 -6.28 11.04
C PHE A 75 3.33 -5.04 11.31
N GLY A 76 3.51 -4.18 10.30
CA GLY A 76 4.46 -3.08 10.35
C GLY A 76 5.89 -3.54 10.61
N LEU A 77 6.72 -2.63 11.09
CA LEU A 77 8.03 -2.97 11.65
C LEU A 77 7.88 -3.14 13.16
N ASN A 78 8.47 -4.20 13.71
CA ASN A 78 8.44 -4.43 15.14
C ASN A 78 9.12 -3.29 15.89
N HIS A 79 8.41 -2.74 16.88
CA HIS A 79 8.96 -1.78 17.82
C HIS A 79 9.34 -2.51 19.12
N VAL A 80 10.18 -1.89 19.93
CA VAL A 80 10.58 -2.42 21.25
C VAL A 80 10.34 -1.34 22.28
N SER A 81 9.64 -1.67 23.37
CA SER A 81 9.41 -0.71 24.45
C SER A 81 10.72 -0.37 25.14
N PRO A 82 11.15 0.91 25.18
CA PRO A 82 12.41 1.28 25.82
C PRO A 82 12.32 1.28 27.35
N GLU A 83 11.10 1.31 27.89
CA GLU A 83 10.77 1.32 29.32
C GLU A 83 9.44 0.60 29.58
N ASP A 84 9.06 0.45 30.85
CA ASP A 84 7.75 -0.09 31.22
C ASP A 84 6.66 0.94 30.86
N ASP A 85 5.58 0.50 30.23
CA ASP A 85 4.48 1.34 29.78
C ASP A 85 3.12 0.69 30.06
N PHE A 86 2.05 1.47 29.97
CA PHE A 86 0.67 1.00 30.10
C PHE A 86 -0.20 1.54 28.96
N TYR A 87 -0.78 0.63 28.17
CA TYR A 87 -1.71 0.97 27.09
C TYR A 87 -3.03 0.26 27.30
N GLU A 88 -4.15 1.00 27.32
CA GLU A 88 -5.51 0.44 27.50
C GLU A 88 -5.62 -0.48 28.74
N GLY A 89 -4.89 -0.16 29.81
CA GLY A 89 -4.84 -0.96 31.05
C GLY A 89 -3.92 -2.18 31.02
N TYR A 90 -3.25 -2.45 29.90
CA TYR A 90 -2.26 -3.52 29.77
C TYR A 90 -0.87 -3.02 30.11
N HIS A 91 -0.18 -3.73 31.01
CA HIS A 91 1.23 -3.49 31.29
C HIS A 91 2.11 -4.03 30.15
N ILE A 92 2.95 -3.16 29.58
CA ILE A 92 3.92 -3.46 28.53
C ILE A 92 5.32 -3.30 29.15
N PRO A 93 6.02 -4.40 29.46
CA PRO A 93 7.34 -4.33 30.06
C PRO A 93 8.39 -3.73 29.12
N LYS A 94 9.43 -3.13 29.69
CA LYS A 94 10.66 -2.77 28.99
C LYS A 94 11.21 -3.97 28.22
N GLY A 95 11.57 -3.74 26.96
CA GLY A 95 12.08 -4.77 26.06
C GLY A 95 10.99 -5.61 25.38
N CYS A 96 9.71 -5.37 25.68
CA CYS A 96 8.61 -6.02 24.97
C CYS A 96 8.63 -5.64 23.48
N VAL A 97 8.51 -6.65 22.61
CA VAL A 97 8.35 -6.47 21.17
C VAL A 97 6.88 -6.19 20.85
N ILE A 98 6.62 -5.09 20.17
CA ILE A 98 5.28 -4.65 19.76
C ILE A 98 5.18 -4.81 18.25
N ALA A 99 4.26 -5.66 17.81
CA ALA A 99 3.91 -5.86 16.40
C ALA A 99 2.56 -5.21 16.12
N ALA A 100 2.50 -4.26 15.19
CA ALA A 100 1.28 -3.52 14.89
C ALA A 100 0.47 -4.26 13.82
N ASN A 101 -0.66 -4.87 14.19
CA ASN A 101 -1.53 -5.50 13.20
C ASN A 101 -2.25 -4.44 12.36
N ILE A 102 -1.75 -4.18 11.14
CA ILE A 102 -2.29 -3.20 10.20
C ILE A 102 -3.49 -3.76 9.43
N TRP A 103 -3.61 -5.08 9.33
CA TRP A 103 -4.72 -5.76 8.67
C TRP A 103 -6.03 -5.64 9.47
#